data_AF-Q12UH9-F1
#
_entry.id   AF-Q12UH9-F1
#
_cell.length_a   1.000
_cell.length_b   1.000
_cell.length_c   1.000
_cell.angle_alpha   90.00
_cell.angle_beta   90.00
_cell.angle_gamma   90.00
#
_symmetry.space_group_name_H-M   'P 1'
#
loop_
_entity.id
_entity.type
_entity.pdbx_description
1 polymer ?
#
loop_
_entity_poly.entity_id
_entity_poly.type
_entity_poly.pdbx_seq_one_letter_code
_entity_poly.pdbx_strand_id
1 'polypeptide(L)'
;MLLFEGFIGILYGYCNHMLVRLNAFGFRTKDITMPSRYGEEKSTIKYSPYMVKVSAMLFKSFLWRLKTKYMVMSFHPLVLFYILSMFLIPFGIIFGLSMVIASLAGFTVQTNYVLLDALIFLSGMQFLLFAMFFDMQESDKGMRYLERTCIES
;
A
#
# COMPACT_ATOMS: atom_id res chain seq x y z
N MET A 1 -13.77 19.54 -23.01
CA MET A 1 -15.03 19.28 -22.28
C MET A 1 -14.97 17.92 -21.56
N LEU A 2 -14.01 17.73 -20.65
CA LEU A 2 -13.87 16.56 -19.76
C LEU A 2 -13.22 16.98 -18.41
N LEU A 3 -13.37 18.24 -18.03
CA LEU A 3 -12.70 18.84 -16.87
C LEU A 3 -13.62 19.06 -15.66
N PHE A 4 -14.89 18.63 -15.68
CA PHE A 4 -15.85 19.05 -14.65
C PHE A 4 -16.58 17.95 -13.85
N GLU A 5 -16.49 16.67 -14.23
CA GLU A 5 -17.16 15.56 -13.51
C GLU A 5 -16.26 14.90 -12.42
N GLY A 6 -14.98 15.26 -12.35
CA GLY A 6 -14.01 14.61 -11.45
C GLY A 6 -13.82 15.25 -10.06
N PHE A 7 -14.41 16.44 -9.82
CA PHE A 7 -13.96 17.36 -8.78
C PHE A 7 -14.42 17.01 -7.34
N ILE A 8 -15.52 16.25 -7.18
CA ILE A 8 -16.08 15.94 -5.85
C ILE A 8 -15.28 14.89 -5.06
N GLY A 9 -14.41 14.11 -5.70
CA GLY A 9 -13.50 13.19 -5.00
C GLY A 9 -12.07 13.69 -4.85
N ILE A 10 -11.74 14.86 -5.41
CA ILE A 10 -10.38 15.39 -5.43
C ILE A 10 -10.13 16.23 -4.19
N LEU A 11 -11.10 17.01 -3.69
CA LEU A 11 -10.87 17.93 -2.57
C LEU A 11 -10.53 17.23 -1.25
N TYR A 12 -11.15 16.08 -0.95
CA TYR A 12 -10.90 15.34 0.30
C TYR A 12 -9.67 14.41 0.22
N GLY A 13 -9.41 13.80 -0.94
CA GLY A 13 -8.18 13.04 -1.16
C GLY A 13 -6.95 13.93 -1.31
N TYR A 14 -7.12 15.21 -1.61
CA TYR A 14 -6.04 16.18 -1.82
C TYR A 14 -5.13 16.33 -0.59
N CYS A 15 -5.69 16.45 0.62
CA CYS A 15 -4.89 16.55 1.85
C CYS A 15 -4.02 15.30 2.03
N ASN A 16 -4.61 14.11 1.88
CA ASN A 16 -3.86 12.84 1.96
C ASN A 16 -2.79 12.74 0.87
N HIS A 17 -3.11 13.14 -0.36
CA HIS A 17 -2.14 13.16 -1.46
C HIS A 17 -1.00 14.16 -1.23
N MET A 18 -1.30 15.31 -0.62
CA MET A 18 -0.30 16.31 -0.22
C MET A 18 0.62 15.75 0.87
N LEU A 19 0.06 15.08 1.89
CA LEU A 19 0.84 14.40 2.93
C LEU A 19 1.75 13.32 2.35
N VAL A 20 1.27 12.52 1.39
CA VAL A 20 2.09 11.50 0.72
C VAL A 20 3.24 12.13 -0.07
N ARG A 21 2.99 13.24 -0.77
CA ARG A 21 4.04 13.97 -1.50
C ARG A 21 5.06 14.60 -0.55
N LEU A 22 4.61 15.28 0.50
CA LEU A 22 5.49 15.85 1.52
C LEU A 22 6.38 14.77 2.14
N ASN A 23 5.81 13.62 2.47
CA ASN A 23 6.55 12.47 2.96
C ASN A 23 7.55 11.92 1.93
N ALA A 24 7.19 11.85 0.65
CA ALA A 24 8.09 11.42 -0.41
C ALA A 24 9.29 12.36 -0.60
N PHE A 25 9.11 13.67 -0.36
CA PHE A 25 10.18 14.67 -0.37
C PHE A 25 10.94 14.80 0.97
N GLY A 26 10.57 14.01 1.99
CA GLY A 26 11.24 14.03 3.30
C GLY A 26 10.79 15.15 4.25
N PHE A 27 9.72 15.88 3.93
CA PHE A 27 9.15 16.88 4.83
C PHE A 27 8.38 16.21 5.99
N ARG A 28 8.52 16.76 7.20
CA ARG A 28 7.75 16.34 8.37
C ARG A 28 6.46 17.14 8.50
N THR A 29 5.37 16.46 8.84
CA THR A 29 4.10 17.10 9.20
C THR A 29 3.91 16.94 10.71
N LYS A 30 3.55 18.03 11.39
CA LYS A 30 3.19 18.04 12.80
C LYS A 30 1.68 18.27 12.90
N ASP A 31 0.97 17.34 13.53
CA ASP A 31 -0.45 17.54 13.82
C ASP A 31 -0.61 18.60 14.91
N ILE A 32 -1.36 19.65 14.59
CA ILE A 32 -1.71 20.72 15.52
C ILE A 32 -3.16 20.50 15.91
N THR A 33 -3.43 20.40 17.22
CA THR A 33 -4.78 20.27 17.74
C THR A 33 -5.55 21.56 17.49
N MET A 34 -6.51 21.51 16.56
CA MET A 34 -7.43 22.61 16.32
C MET A 34 -8.78 22.27 17.00
N PRO A 35 -9.21 23.02 18.02
CA PRO A 35 -10.47 22.74 18.69
C PRO A 35 -11.62 22.95 17.72
N SER A 36 -12.37 21.90 17.44
CA SER A 36 -13.48 21.97 16.50
C SER A 36 -14.69 22.65 17.16
N ARG A 37 -15.11 23.80 16.63
CA ARG A 37 -16.42 24.39 16.94
C ARG A 37 -17.40 24.01 15.83
N TYR A 38 -18.03 22.86 15.98
CA TYR A 38 -19.14 22.43 15.11
C TYR A 38 -20.47 22.92 15.69
N GLY A 39 -21.34 23.48 14.85
CA GLY A 39 -22.73 23.78 15.20
C GLY A 39 -23.66 22.58 15.00
N GLU A 40 -24.95 22.83 14.77
CA GLU A 40 -25.99 21.82 14.47
C GLU A 40 -25.92 21.23 13.03
N GLU A 41 -24.75 21.31 12.39
CA GLU A 41 -24.60 21.02 10.97
C GLU A 41 -24.48 19.52 10.70
N LYS A 42 -25.41 18.97 9.90
CA LYS A 42 -25.33 17.57 9.47
C LYS A 42 -24.32 17.40 8.33
N SER A 43 -23.33 16.54 8.53
CA SER A 43 -22.32 16.24 7.50
C SER A 43 -23.00 15.65 6.26
N THR A 44 -22.82 16.29 5.10
CA THR A 44 -23.37 15.85 3.80
C THR A 44 -22.43 14.85 3.09
N ILE A 45 -21.54 14.17 3.81
CA ILE A 45 -20.53 13.30 3.22
C ILE A 45 -21.06 11.86 3.11
N LYS A 46 -21.06 11.33 1.88
CA LYS A 46 -21.34 9.90 1.62
C LYS A 46 -20.03 9.10 1.73
N TYR A 47 -19.92 8.26 2.76
CA TYR A 47 -18.68 7.54 3.09
C TYR A 47 -18.29 6.43 2.09
N SER A 48 -19.25 5.66 1.60
CA SER A 48 -18.97 4.49 0.75
C SER A 48 -18.17 4.83 -0.53
N PRO A 49 -18.63 5.75 -1.42
CA PRO A 49 -17.86 6.08 -2.62
C PRO A 49 -16.55 6.82 -2.30
N TYR A 50 -16.49 7.49 -1.15
CA TYR A 50 -15.31 8.20 -0.69
C TYR A 50 -14.17 7.23 -0.32
N MET A 51 -14.45 6.18 0.46
CA MET A 51 -13.42 5.24 0.90
C MET A 51 -12.75 4.53 -0.27
N VAL A 52 -13.52 4.04 -1.25
CA VAL A 52 -12.97 3.33 -2.41
C VAL A 52 -12.04 4.23 -3.21
N LYS A 53 -12.44 5.49 -3.45
CA LYS A 53 -11.68 6.45 -4.25
C LYS A 53 -10.38 6.88 -3.55
N VAL A 54 -10.44 7.12 -2.24
CA VAL A 54 -9.25 7.49 -1.44
C VAL A 54 -8.29 6.31 -1.33
N SER A 55 -8.77 5.08 -1.10
CA SER A 55 -7.90 3.89 -1.04
C SER A 55 -7.17 3.67 -2.36
N ALA A 56 -7.84 3.79 -3.51
CA ALA A 56 -7.20 3.68 -4.81
C ALA A 56 -6.15 4.77 -5.06
N MET A 57 -6.44 6.02 -4.66
CA MET A 57 -5.49 7.14 -4.75
C MET A 57 -4.26 6.91 -3.87
N LEU A 58 -4.46 6.52 -2.61
CA LEU A 58 -3.38 6.24 -1.65
C LEU A 58 -2.51 5.08 -2.13
N PHE A 59 -3.13 4.00 -2.63
CA PHE A 59 -2.41 2.85 -3.18
C PHE A 59 -1.51 3.25 -4.35
N LYS A 60 -2.02 4.03 -5.30
CA LYS A 60 -1.23 4.54 -6.44
C LYS A 60 -0.09 5.47 -5.98
N SER A 61 -0.35 6.31 -4.98
CA SER A 61 0.63 7.25 -4.44
C SER A 61 1.73 6.55 -3.64
N PHE A 62 1.36 5.48 -2.91
CA PHE A 62 2.28 4.59 -2.22
C PHE A 62 3.20 3.87 -3.21
N LEU A 63 2.65 3.30 -4.29
CA LEU A 63 3.44 2.68 -5.36
C LEU A 63 4.39 3.68 -6.03
N TRP A 64 3.94 4.92 -6.25
CA TRP A 64 4.80 5.99 -6.76
C TRP A 64 5.92 6.35 -5.78
N ARG A 65 5.64 6.46 -4.48
CA ARG A 65 6.64 6.69 -3.43
C ARG A 65 7.67 5.57 -3.41
N LEU A 66 7.22 4.32 -3.47
CA LEU A 66 8.08 3.13 -3.51
C LEU A 66 8.99 3.17 -4.74
N LYS A 67 8.42 3.40 -5.94
CA LYS A 67 9.20 3.49 -7.17
C LYS A 67 10.24 4.63 -7.11
N THR A 68 9.85 5.80 -6.65
CA THR A 68 10.69 7.01 -6.69
C THR A 68 11.85 6.93 -5.71
N LYS A 69 11.62 6.40 -4.49
CA LYS A 69 12.66 6.29 -3.46
C LYS A 69 13.59 5.09 -3.68
N TYR A 70 13.11 3.99 -4.27
CA TYR A 70 13.87 2.73 -4.33
C TYR A 70 14.49 2.39 -5.70
N MET A 71 14.05 3.00 -6.81
CA MET A 71 14.56 2.66 -8.15
C MET A 71 15.81 3.46 -8.57
N VAL A 72 16.14 4.55 -7.88
CA VAL A 72 17.12 5.55 -8.39
C VAL A 72 18.46 5.57 -7.63
N MET A 73 18.58 5.06 -6.39
CA MET A 73 19.80 5.29 -5.60
C MET A 73 20.49 4.05 -5.01
N SER A 74 19.79 2.94 -4.74
CA SER A 74 20.40 1.76 -4.11
C SER A 74 19.75 0.49 -4.63
N PHE A 75 20.53 -0.46 -5.17
CA PHE A 75 20.10 -1.83 -5.43
C PHE A 75 19.76 -2.53 -4.11
N HIS A 76 18.63 -2.19 -3.49
CA HIS A 76 18.21 -2.78 -2.23
C HIS A 76 17.50 -4.12 -2.47
N PRO A 77 17.85 -5.18 -1.71
CA PRO A 77 17.18 -6.49 -1.76
C PRO A 77 15.66 -6.41 -1.57
N LEU A 78 15.16 -5.31 -0.99
CA LEU A 78 13.74 -5.02 -0.78
C LEU A 78 12.93 -5.00 -2.09
N VAL A 79 13.47 -4.43 -3.18
CA VAL A 79 12.76 -4.35 -4.46
C VAL A 79 12.58 -5.75 -5.05
N LEU A 80 13.59 -6.61 -4.89
CA LEU A 80 13.54 -8.00 -5.34
C LEU A 80 12.42 -8.77 -4.61
N PHE A 81 12.32 -8.64 -3.29
CA PHE A 81 11.24 -9.30 -2.52
C PHE A 81 9.85 -8.79 -2.90
N TYR A 82 9.69 -7.48 -3.14
CA TYR A 82 8.42 -6.92 -3.63
C TYR A 82 8.05 -7.48 -4.99
N ILE A 83 8.96 -7.48 -5.95
CA ILE A 83 8.72 -8.01 -7.30
C ILE A 83 8.40 -9.51 -7.23
N LEU A 84 9.19 -10.28 -6.47
CA LEU A 84 8.99 -11.72 -6.31
C LEU A 84 7.60 -12.02 -5.73
N SER A 85 7.22 -11.35 -4.63
CA SER A 85 5.89 -11.52 -4.02
C SER A 85 4.75 -11.11 -4.95
N MET A 86 4.94 -10.05 -5.75
CA MET A 86 3.98 -9.56 -6.74
C MET A 86 3.69 -10.59 -7.84
N PHE A 87 4.63 -11.49 -8.14
CA PHE A 87 4.41 -12.59 -9.08
C PHE A 87 3.95 -13.88 -8.40
N LEU A 88 4.54 -14.24 -7.25
CA LEU A 88 4.23 -15.51 -6.56
C LEU A 88 2.81 -15.55 -6.00
N ILE A 89 2.31 -14.45 -5.42
CA ILE A 89 0.97 -14.40 -4.83
C ILE A 89 -0.14 -14.59 -5.87
N PRO A 90 -0.20 -13.82 -6.97
CA PRO A 90 -1.24 -14.05 -7.98
C PRO A 90 -1.06 -15.40 -8.66
N PHE A 91 0.17 -15.88 -8.86
CA PHE A 91 0.40 -17.21 -9.41
C PHE A 91 -0.17 -18.31 -8.50
N GLY A 92 0.10 -18.26 -7.19
CA GLY A 92 -0.49 -19.16 -6.20
C GLY A 92 -2.01 -19.04 -6.13
N ILE A 93 -2.57 -17.83 -6.18
CA ILE A 93 -4.03 -17.65 -6.19
C ILE A 93 -4.68 -18.28 -7.44
N ILE A 94 -4.09 -18.07 -8.63
CA ILE A 94 -4.60 -18.64 -9.87
C ILE A 94 -4.51 -20.16 -9.84
N PHE A 95 -3.37 -20.69 -9.38
CA PHE A 95 -3.13 -22.12 -9.29
C PHE A 95 -4.08 -22.77 -8.26
N GLY A 96 -4.18 -22.24 -7.04
CA GLY A 96 -5.12 -22.70 -6.02
C GLY A 96 -6.58 -22.59 -6.46
N LEU A 97 -6.99 -21.51 -7.14
CA LEU A 97 -8.36 -21.37 -7.65
C LEU A 97 -8.66 -22.43 -8.73
N SER A 98 -7.71 -22.70 -9.62
CA SER A 98 -7.85 -23.75 -10.64
C SER A 98 -8.03 -25.14 -10.00
N MET A 99 -7.33 -25.41 -8.89
CA MET A 99 -7.47 -26.65 -8.13
C MET A 99 -8.82 -26.77 -7.43
N VAL A 100 -9.33 -25.68 -6.84
CA VAL A 100 -10.67 -25.65 -6.23
C VAL A 100 -11.74 -25.91 -7.29
N ILE A 101 -11.63 -25.30 -8.47
CA ILE A 101 -12.58 -25.52 -9.58
C ILE A 101 -12.51 -26.97 -10.07
N ALA A 102 -11.32 -27.54 -10.23
CA ALA A 102 -11.14 -28.93 -10.62
C ALA A 102 -11.74 -29.90 -9.59
N SER A 103 -11.55 -29.61 -8.29
CA SER A 103 -12.16 -30.39 -7.21
C SER A 103 -13.69 -30.32 -7.22
N LEU A 104 -14.28 -29.16 -7.52
CA LEU A 104 -15.73 -28.99 -7.62
C LEU A 104 -16.32 -29.70 -8.85
N ALA A 105 -15.56 -29.78 -9.95
CA ALA A 105 -15.95 -30.49 -11.17
C ALA A 105 -15.81 -32.03 -11.05
N GLY A 106 -15.39 -32.55 -9.89
CA GLY A 106 -15.29 -33.99 -9.62
C GLY A 106 -13.98 -34.64 -10.09
N PHE A 107 -12.97 -33.86 -10.48
CA PHE A 107 -11.64 -34.39 -10.77
C PHE A 107 -10.90 -34.73 -9.47
N THR A 108 -10.20 -35.87 -9.45
CA THR A 108 -9.34 -36.25 -8.33
C THR A 108 -8.06 -35.43 -8.35
N VAL A 109 -7.99 -34.43 -7.47
CA VAL A 109 -6.78 -33.60 -7.32
C VAL A 109 -5.73 -34.36 -6.51
N GLN A 110 -4.55 -34.54 -7.07
CA GLN A 110 -3.45 -35.22 -6.39
C GLN A 110 -2.90 -34.32 -5.26
N THR A 111 -2.67 -34.90 -4.08
CA THR A 111 -2.19 -34.19 -2.88
C THR A 111 -0.91 -33.39 -3.12
N ASN A 112 -0.02 -33.86 -4.01
CA ASN A 112 1.23 -33.19 -4.34
C ASN A 112 1.02 -31.78 -4.91
N TYR A 113 0.01 -31.56 -5.76
CA TYR A 113 -0.27 -30.25 -6.34
C TYR A 113 -0.82 -29.27 -5.29
N VAL A 114 -1.62 -29.77 -4.34
CA VAL A 114 -2.14 -28.97 -3.23
C VAL A 114 -1.02 -28.51 -2.30
N LEU A 115 -0.07 -29.41 -2.01
CA LEU A 115 1.11 -29.08 -1.20
C LEU A 115 2.02 -28.06 -1.91
N LEU A 116 2.20 -28.19 -3.23
CA LEU A 116 2.98 -27.24 -4.03
C LEU A 116 2.32 -25.85 -4.04
N ASP A 117 1.00 -25.79 -4.23
CA ASP A 117 0.23 -24.53 -4.17
C ASP A 117 0.40 -23.84 -2.81
N ALA A 118 0.20 -24.59 -1.72
CA ALA A 118 0.38 -24.08 -0.37
C ALA A 118 1.82 -23.57 -0.12
N LEU A 119 2.83 -24.27 -0.61
CA LEU A 119 4.24 -23.86 -0.48
C LEU A 119 4.54 -22.57 -1.24
N ILE A 120 4.05 -22.44 -2.49
CA ILE A 120 4.22 -21.25 -3.31
C ILE A 120 3.50 -20.06 -2.69
N PHE A 121 2.26 -20.25 -2.22
CA PHE A 121 1.48 -19.20 -1.58
C PHE A 121 2.11 -18.75 -0.26
N LEU A 122 2.53 -19.68 0.59
CA LEU A 122 3.15 -19.39 1.89
C LEU A 122 4.48 -18.66 1.71
N SER A 123 5.34 -19.12 0.79
CA SER A 123 6.60 -18.44 0.49
C SER A 123 6.38 -17.03 -0.09
N GLY A 124 5.41 -16.86 -0.99
CA GLY A 124 5.01 -15.54 -1.51
C GLY A 124 4.56 -14.58 -0.39
N MET A 125 3.78 -15.07 0.57
CA MET A 125 3.34 -14.30 1.72
C MET A 125 4.51 -13.93 2.65
N GLN A 126 5.43 -14.87 2.92
CA GLN A 126 6.64 -14.59 3.72
C GLN A 126 7.51 -13.51 3.07
N PHE A 127 7.73 -13.56 1.76
CA PHE A 127 8.51 -12.53 1.06
C PHE A 127 7.83 -11.16 1.09
N LEU A 128 6.49 -11.10 1.00
CA LEU A 128 5.76 -9.84 1.14
C LEU A 128 5.96 -9.23 2.53
N LEU A 129 5.83 -10.04 3.59
CA LEU A 129 6.04 -9.58 4.96
C LEU A 129 7.47 -9.07 5.18
N PHE A 130 8.48 -9.77 4.66
CA PHE A 130 9.86 -9.29 4.72
C PHE A 130 10.07 -7.99 3.95
N ALA A 131 9.45 -7.84 2.78
CA ALA A 131 9.52 -6.60 2.01
C ALA A 131 8.96 -5.41 2.81
N MET A 132 7.81 -5.60 3.49
CA MET A 132 7.21 -4.58 4.35
C MET A 132 8.04 -4.30 5.60
N PHE A 133 8.64 -5.34 6.21
CA PHE A 133 9.52 -5.20 7.36
C PHE A 133 10.76 -4.35 7.05
N PHE A 134 11.37 -4.57 5.88
CA PHE A 134 12.50 -3.75 5.45
C PHE A 134 12.08 -2.31 5.09
N ASP A 135 10.88 -2.09 4.55
CA ASP A 135 10.35 -0.73 4.28
C ASP A 135 10.15 0.08 5.58
N MET A 136 9.72 -0.61 6.65
CA MET A 136 9.60 -0.02 7.98
C MET A 136 10.95 0.39 8.56
N GLN A 137 11.96 -0.47 8.49
CA GLN A 137 13.31 -0.14 8.99
C GLN A 137 13.92 1.08 8.29
N GLU A 138 13.69 1.21 6.99
CA GLU A 138 14.19 2.35 6.23
C GLU A 138 13.45 3.65 6.59
N SER A 139 12.16 3.55 6.89
CA SER A 139 11.36 4.68 7.38
C SER A 139 11.78 5.13 8.79
N ASP A 140 12.09 4.18 9.69
CA ASP A 140 12.49 4.44 11.07
C ASP A 140 13.88 5.11 11.18
N LYS A 141 14.84 4.71 10.34
CA LYS A 141 16.14 5.39 10.26
C LYS A 141 15.96 6.88 9.92
N GLY A 142 15.10 7.20 8.95
CA GLY A 142 14.77 8.59 8.60
C GLY A 142 14.16 9.38 9.77
N MET A 143 13.34 8.72 10.60
CA MET A 143 12.79 9.32 11.82
C MET A 143 13.85 9.61 12.88
N ARG A 144 14.78 8.67 13.11
CA ARG A 144 15.88 8.87 14.07
C ARG A 144 16.87 9.95 13.64
N TYR A 145 17.12 10.12 12.33
CA TYR A 145 18.00 11.19 11.84
C TYR A 145 17.43 12.58 12.13
N LEU A 146 16.15 12.84 11.82
CA LEU A 146 15.62 14.20 12.01
C LEU A 146 15.19 14.51 13.45
N GLU A 147 15.03 13.50 14.33
CA GLU A 147 14.93 13.76 15.78
C GLU A 147 16.23 14.35 16.33
N ARG A 148 17.39 13.88 15.85
CA ARG A 148 18.68 14.49 16.24
C ARG A 148 18.80 15.93 15.72
N THR A 149 18.42 16.19 14.48
CA THR A 149 18.54 17.55 13.90
C THR A 149 17.63 18.58 14.55
N CYS A 150 16.43 18.18 15.00
CA CYS A 150 15.51 19.09 15.71
C CYS A 150 15.90 19.35 17.18
N ILE A 151 16.74 18.51 17.78
CA ILE A 151 17.28 18.74 19.13
C ILE A 151 18.48 19.71 19.06
N GLU A 152 19.18 19.75 17.93
CA GLU A 152 20.34 20.63 17.69
C GLU A 152 19.97 22.04 17.18
N SER A 153 18.69 22.33 16.92
CA SER A 153 18.18 23.62 16.40
C SER A 153 17.30 24.34 17.41
#